data_AF-A0A0Q8D0N3-F1
#
_entry.id   AF-A0A0Q8D0N3-F1
#
_cell.length_a   1.000
_cell.length_b   1.000
_cell.length_c   1.000
_cell.angle_alpha   90.00
_cell.angle_beta   90.00
_cell.angle_gamma   90.00
#
_symmetry.space_group_name_H-M   'P 1'
#
loop_
_entity.id
_entity.type
_entity.pdbx_description
1 polymer ?
#
loop_
_entity_poly.entity_id
_entity_poly.type
_entity_poly.pdbx_seq_one_letter_code
_entity_poly.pdbx_strand_id
1 'polypeptide(L)'
;MNAIHRHAERWYGKYSGTVTGNEDPDKQGCVLVNVPAIFGTELAVNARPCFPYGHFFVPPVGAKVWVEFEGGDPEFAIWVGTWYPKTATPEESRVTPPDNRVIQTASGHTIELNDTDGGAKVVIRHKDNSFLAIDDKGSVVVSNKSGSTLYLNADKGEASLMSEQGHVLAMNADGVVLMNKDGASLDLTGDTVRITAANILLEGTTVSVGSGASEPTLLAKQFDILWKQFMFHTHPSAMGPTGPATPPAMLVPQQHFSASVLVK
;
A
#
# COMPACT_ATOMS: atom_id res chain seq x y z
N MET A 1 -34.21 -54.70 -25.91
CA MET A 1 -34.33 -53.27 -26.27
C MET A 1 -32.94 -52.74 -26.59
N ASN A 2 -32.77 -52.23 -27.81
CA ASN A 2 -31.51 -51.96 -28.52
C ASN A 2 -30.59 -50.94 -27.83
N ALA A 3 -29.33 -51.32 -27.60
CA ALA A 3 -28.26 -50.40 -27.20
C ALA A 3 -27.90 -49.38 -28.31
N ILE A 4 -28.33 -49.60 -29.55
CA ILE A 4 -27.96 -48.79 -30.73
C ILE A 4 -28.79 -47.50 -30.84
N HIS A 5 -29.99 -47.41 -30.25
CA HIS A 5 -30.77 -46.17 -30.21
C HIS A 5 -30.33 -45.18 -29.12
N ARG A 6 -29.44 -45.57 -28.19
CA ARG A 6 -28.99 -44.70 -27.09
C ARG A 6 -28.13 -43.50 -27.54
N HIS A 7 -27.60 -43.53 -28.76
CA HIS A 7 -26.71 -42.49 -29.30
C HIS A 7 -27.34 -41.65 -30.42
N ALA A 8 -28.52 -42.02 -30.92
CA ALA A 8 -29.25 -41.14 -31.82
C ALA A 8 -29.65 -39.88 -31.01
N GLU A 9 -29.34 -38.69 -31.53
CA GLU A 9 -29.67 -37.38 -30.90
C GLU A 9 -28.86 -37.00 -29.64
N ARG A 10 -27.74 -37.69 -29.36
CA ARG A 10 -26.82 -37.31 -28.28
C ARG A 10 -25.57 -36.62 -28.81
N TRP A 11 -25.23 -35.47 -28.21
CA TRP A 11 -24.09 -34.63 -28.59
C TRP A 11 -22.99 -34.73 -27.55
N TYR A 12 -22.10 -35.70 -27.74
CA TYR A 12 -20.92 -35.88 -26.89
C TYR A 12 -19.76 -35.01 -27.37
N GLY A 13 -18.94 -34.51 -26.44
CA GLY A 13 -17.75 -33.71 -26.74
C GLY A 13 -17.89 -32.23 -26.40
N LYS A 14 -16.90 -31.44 -26.83
CA LYS A 14 -16.82 -29.99 -26.61
C LYS A 14 -17.19 -29.23 -27.88
N TYR A 15 -18.09 -28.27 -27.74
CA TYR A 15 -18.56 -27.42 -28.83
C TYR A 15 -18.19 -25.97 -28.55
N SER A 16 -17.74 -25.23 -29.56
CA SER A 16 -17.41 -23.82 -29.39
C SER A 16 -18.70 -23.00 -29.29
N GLY A 17 -18.81 -22.22 -28.21
CA GLY A 17 -19.93 -21.30 -27.98
C GLY A 17 -19.48 -19.85 -27.86
N THR A 18 -20.43 -18.94 -28.07
CA THR A 18 -20.27 -17.50 -27.78
C THR A 18 -21.32 -17.07 -26.78
N VAL A 19 -20.90 -16.41 -25.70
CA VAL A 19 -21.83 -15.84 -24.72
C VAL A 19 -22.62 -14.70 -25.37
N THR A 20 -23.93 -14.78 -25.34
CA THR A 20 -24.86 -13.77 -25.88
C THR A 20 -25.58 -12.99 -24.79
N GLY A 21 -25.66 -13.53 -23.58
CA GLY A 21 -26.31 -12.91 -22.43
C GLY A 21 -25.78 -13.49 -21.13
N ASN A 22 -25.91 -12.73 -20.05
CA ASN A 22 -25.45 -13.07 -18.71
C ASN A 22 -26.50 -12.77 -17.64
N GLU A 23 -27.75 -12.64 -18.04
CA GLU A 23 -28.89 -12.55 -17.14
C GLU A 23 -29.01 -13.85 -16.35
N ASP A 24 -28.63 -13.82 -15.08
CA ASP A 24 -28.62 -14.97 -14.18
C ASP A 24 -29.38 -14.65 -12.89
N PRO A 25 -30.73 -14.69 -12.90
CA PRO A 25 -31.57 -14.33 -11.77
C PRO A 25 -31.26 -15.14 -10.50
N ASP A 26 -30.85 -16.40 -10.68
CA ASP A 26 -30.56 -17.34 -9.60
C ASP A 26 -29.12 -17.27 -9.09
N LYS A 27 -28.26 -16.44 -9.73
CA LYS A 27 -26.87 -16.19 -9.34
C LYS A 27 -26.01 -17.45 -9.28
N GLN A 28 -26.26 -18.38 -10.20
CA GLN A 28 -25.55 -19.67 -10.26
C GLN A 28 -24.33 -19.65 -11.17
N GLY A 29 -24.12 -18.57 -11.94
CA GLY A 29 -23.11 -18.45 -12.98
C GLY A 29 -23.57 -18.94 -14.36
N CYS A 30 -24.88 -18.99 -14.57
CA CYS A 30 -25.48 -19.36 -15.85
C CYS A 30 -25.26 -18.27 -16.91
N VAL A 31 -25.14 -18.67 -18.17
CA VAL A 31 -25.03 -17.74 -19.30
C VAL A 31 -25.86 -18.22 -20.48
N LEU A 32 -26.37 -17.28 -21.27
CA LEU A 32 -26.92 -17.57 -22.59
C LEU A 32 -25.77 -17.73 -23.58
N VAL A 33 -25.74 -18.86 -24.29
CA VAL A 33 -24.67 -19.20 -25.21
C VAL A 33 -25.25 -19.64 -26.55
N ASN A 34 -24.77 -19.04 -27.63
CA ASN A 34 -24.99 -19.57 -28.97
C ASN A 34 -23.93 -20.63 -29.30
N VAL A 35 -24.37 -21.82 -29.76
CA VAL A 35 -23.51 -22.95 -30.15
C VAL A 35 -23.81 -23.33 -31.60
N PRO A 36 -23.14 -22.70 -32.59
CA PRO A 36 -23.48 -22.83 -34.01
C PRO A 36 -23.50 -24.26 -34.54
N ALA A 37 -22.58 -25.11 -34.07
CA ALA A 37 -22.45 -26.49 -34.53
C ALA A 37 -23.66 -27.38 -34.17
N ILE A 38 -24.47 -26.98 -33.19
CA ILE A 38 -25.61 -27.76 -32.69
C ILE A 38 -26.94 -27.07 -33.01
N PHE A 39 -27.03 -25.75 -32.77
CA PHE A 39 -28.28 -25.00 -32.82
C PHE A 39 -28.37 -23.97 -33.95
N GLY A 40 -27.34 -23.86 -34.80
CA GLY A 40 -27.22 -22.77 -35.77
C GLY A 40 -26.94 -21.41 -35.12
N THR A 41 -27.08 -20.33 -35.88
CA THR A 41 -26.68 -18.97 -35.44
C THR A 41 -27.75 -18.21 -34.67
N GLU A 42 -29.01 -18.64 -34.76
CA GLU A 42 -30.15 -17.88 -34.23
C GLU A 42 -30.49 -18.23 -32.79
N LEU A 43 -30.26 -19.48 -32.38
CA LEU A 43 -30.68 -19.98 -31.08
C LEU A 43 -29.55 -19.90 -30.05
N ALA A 44 -29.83 -19.26 -28.92
CA ALA A 44 -29.01 -19.32 -27.72
C ALA A 44 -29.67 -20.23 -26.68
N VAL A 45 -28.85 -20.98 -25.95
CA VAL A 45 -29.30 -21.87 -24.88
C VAL A 45 -28.74 -21.40 -23.54
N ASN A 46 -29.49 -21.66 -22.46
CA ASN A 46 -29.00 -21.40 -21.12
C ASN A 46 -28.03 -22.51 -20.71
N ALA A 47 -26.77 -22.13 -20.46
CA ALA A 47 -25.72 -23.05 -20.07
C ALA A 47 -25.33 -22.85 -18.61
N ARG A 48 -25.34 -23.93 -17.83
CA ARG A 48 -24.86 -23.96 -16.43
C ARG A 48 -23.33 -23.96 -16.38
N PRO A 49 -22.70 -23.43 -15.32
CA PRO A 49 -21.24 -23.44 -15.23
C PRO A 49 -20.66 -24.77 -14.78
N CYS A 50 -19.47 -25.09 -15.28
CA CYS A 50 -18.56 -26.08 -14.70
C CYS A 50 -17.36 -25.37 -14.06
N PHE A 51 -17.58 -24.74 -12.90
CA PHE A 51 -16.51 -24.04 -12.20
C PHE A 51 -15.54 -25.00 -11.50
N PRO A 52 -14.23 -24.70 -11.50
CA PRO A 52 -13.33 -25.24 -10.49
C PRO A 52 -13.80 -24.84 -9.09
N TYR A 53 -13.58 -25.70 -8.09
CA TYR A 53 -13.91 -25.38 -6.70
C TYR A 53 -13.28 -24.04 -6.27
N GLY A 54 -14.04 -23.21 -5.56
CA GLY A 54 -13.61 -21.89 -5.08
C GLY A 54 -13.56 -20.77 -6.14
N HIS A 55 -13.92 -21.06 -7.40
CA HIS A 55 -13.90 -20.07 -8.49
C HIS A 55 -15.32 -19.64 -8.86
N PHE A 56 -15.51 -18.34 -9.11
CA PHE A 56 -16.76 -17.78 -9.65
C PHE A 56 -16.42 -16.70 -10.68
N PHE A 57 -16.11 -17.13 -11.91
CA PHE A 57 -15.69 -16.27 -13.01
C PHE A 57 -16.65 -16.43 -14.18
N VAL A 58 -17.73 -15.65 -14.17
CA VAL A 58 -18.73 -15.66 -15.24
C VAL A 58 -18.17 -14.93 -16.46
N PRO A 59 -18.08 -15.56 -17.63
CA PRO A 59 -17.57 -14.91 -18.83
C PRO A 59 -18.50 -13.78 -19.31
N PRO A 60 -17.98 -12.63 -19.76
CA PRO A 60 -18.80 -11.53 -20.26
C PRO A 60 -19.44 -11.87 -21.62
N VAL A 61 -20.48 -11.11 -21.99
CA VAL A 61 -21.07 -11.19 -23.34
C VAL A 61 -19.98 -11.01 -24.41
N GLY A 62 -20.03 -11.85 -25.44
CA GLY A 62 -19.05 -11.93 -26.53
C GLY A 62 -17.88 -12.88 -26.26
N ALA A 63 -17.64 -13.28 -25.01
CA ALA A 63 -16.59 -14.24 -24.68
C ALA A 63 -16.82 -15.60 -25.35
N LYS A 64 -15.72 -16.29 -25.66
CA LYS A 64 -15.77 -17.62 -26.24
C LYS A 64 -15.59 -18.68 -25.18
N VAL A 65 -16.48 -19.66 -25.20
CA VAL A 65 -16.55 -20.75 -24.22
C VAL A 65 -16.55 -22.10 -24.93
N TRP A 66 -16.15 -23.14 -24.21
CA TRP A 66 -16.51 -24.50 -24.59
C TRP A 66 -17.84 -24.87 -23.95
N VAL A 67 -18.68 -25.60 -24.67
CA VAL A 67 -19.97 -26.09 -24.21
C VAL A 67 -20.00 -27.61 -24.32
N GLU A 68 -20.52 -28.24 -23.28
CA GLU A 68 -20.83 -29.66 -23.19
C GLU A 68 -22.31 -29.82 -22.83
N PHE A 69 -22.79 -31.06 -22.85
CA PHE A 69 -24.21 -31.38 -22.63
C PHE A 69 -24.30 -32.56 -21.66
N GLU A 70 -25.08 -32.44 -20.58
CA GLU A 70 -25.21 -33.53 -19.59
C GLU A 70 -25.75 -34.79 -20.25
N GLY A 71 -24.98 -35.89 -20.18
CA GLY A 71 -25.34 -37.13 -20.88
C GLY A 71 -25.44 -37.00 -22.41
N GLY A 72 -24.93 -35.92 -23.00
CA GLY A 72 -25.08 -35.56 -24.40
C GLY A 72 -26.43 -34.93 -24.74
N ASP A 73 -27.22 -34.51 -23.74
CA ASP A 73 -28.53 -33.91 -23.93
C ASP A 73 -28.47 -32.40 -24.25
N PRO A 74 -28.89 -31.96 -25.46
CA PRO A 74 -28.83 -30.55 -25.83
C PRO A 74 -29.69 -29.63 -24.96
N GLU A 75 -30.68 -30.15 -24.23
CA GLU A 75 -31.49 -29.36 -23.29
C GLU A 75 -30.73 -29.01 -22.00
N PHE A 76 -29.63 -29.72 -21.71
CA PHE A 76 -28.86 -29.58 -20.46
C PHE A 76 -27.43 -29.11 -20.76
N ALA A 77 -27.31 -27.91 -21.33
CA ALA A 77 -26.04 -27.29 -21.66
C ALA A 77 -25.21 -26.93 -20.40
N ILE A 78 -23.91 -27.16 -20.49
CA ILE A 78 -22.90 -26.78 -19.50
C ILE A 78 -21.78 -26.02 -20.22
N TRP A 79 -21.42 -24.82 -19.78
CA TRP A 79 -20.22 -24.16 -20.26
C TRP A 79 -19.01 -24.58 -19.41
N VAL A 80 -17.90 -24.89 -20.08
CA VAL A 80 -16.70 -25.52 -19.48
C VAL A 80 -15.46 -24.76 -19.90
N GLY A 81 -15.19 -23.66 -19.19
CA GLY A 81 -14.02 -22.81 -19.42
C GLY A 81 -14.12 -21.92 -20.67
N THR A 82 -13.12 -21.06 -20.83
CA THR A 82 -13.03 -20.07 -21.92
C THR A 82 -11.87 -20.39 -22.86
N TRP A 83 -11.93 -19.83 -24.06
CA TRP A 83 -10.81 -19.82 -24.99
C TRP A 83 -10.71 -18.45 -25.68
N TYR A 84 -9.52 -18.12 -26.14
CA TYR A 84 -9.27 -16.84 -26.80
C TYR A 84 -9.16 -17.03 -28.32
N PRO A 85 -9.89 -16.25 -29.12
CA PRO A 85 -9.53 -16.04 -30.52
C PRO A 85 -8.08 -15.57 -30.63
N LYS A 86 -7.48 -15.75 -31.81
CA LYS A 86 -6.12 -15.29 -32.09
C LYS A 86 -5.99 -13.80 -31.69
N THR A 87 -4.91 -13.45 -31.00
CA THR A 87 -4.59 -12.09 -30.50
C THR A 87 -5.45 -11.52 -29.36
N ALA A 88 -6.52 -12.21 -28.94
CA ALA A 88 -7.45 -11.72 -27.92
C ALA A 88 -7.03 -12.04 -26.47
N THR A 89 -5.90 -12.71 -26.26
CA THR A 89 -5.36 -12.99 -24.92
C THR A 89 -4.93 -11.70 -24.21
N PRO A 90 -4.89 -11.69 -22.86
CA PRO A 90 -4.37 -10.56 -22.09
C PRO A 90 -3.01 -10.11 -22.60
N GLU A 91 -2.80 -8.80 -22.70
CA GLU A 91 -1.59 -8.25 -23.32
C GLU A 91 -0.32 -8.75 -22.63
N GLU A 92 -0.34 -8.76 -21.31
CA GLU A 92 0.75 -9.13 -20.42
C GLU A 92 1.12 -10.62 -20.55
N SER A 93 0.19 -11.45 -21.04
CA SER A 93 0.45 -12.89 -21.28
C SER A 93 1.15 -13.16 -22.62
N ARG A 94 1.22 -12.18 -23.52
CA ARG A 94 1.77 -12.33 -24.88
C ARG A 94 3.30 -12.24 -24.93
N VAL A 95 3.96 -13.05 -24.09
CA VAL A 95 5.43 -13.11 -23.98
C VAL A 95 5.98 -14.44 -24.52
N THR A 96 7.28 -14.48 -24.87
CA THR A 96 7.98 -15.67 -25.36
C THR A 96 9.32 -15.80 -24.66
N PRO A 97 9.60 -16.90 -23.93
CA PRO A 97 8.67 -17.98 -23.54
C PRO A 97 7.44 -17.48 -22.75
N PRO A 98 6.34 -18.26 -22.65
CA PRO A 98 5.09 -17.86 -21.98
C PRO A 98 5.22 -17.90 -20.45
N ASP A 99 6.18 -17.17 -19.91
CA ASP A 99 6.54 -17.20 -18.48
C ASP A 99 5.67 -16.28 -17.62
N ASN A 100 4.81 -15.45 -18.22
CA ASN A 100 3.85 -14.63 -17.49
C ASN A 100 2.45 -15.28 -17.50
N ARG A 101 1.99 -15.75 -16.34
CA ARG A 101 0.61 -16.23 -16.13
C ARG A 101 -0.26 -15.07 -15.67
N VAL A 102 -1.38 -14.85 -16.35
CA VAL A 102 -2.22 -13.67 -16.14
C VAL A 102 -3.67 -14.08 -15.91
N ILE A 103 -4.27 -13.59 -14.83
CA ILE A 103 -5.72 -13.55 -14.63
C ILE A 103 -6.14 -12.12 -14.95
N GLN A 104 -7.06 -11.93 -15.90
CA GLN A 104 -7.58 -10.62 -16.27
C GLN A 104 -9.12 -10.61 -16.21
N THR A 105 -9.69 -9.61 -15.54
CA THR A 105 -11.14 -9.38 -15.53
C THR A 105 -11.57 -8.52 -16.72
N ALA A 106 -12.87 -8.55 -17.06
CA ALA A 106 -13.42 -7.74 -18.16
C ALA A 106 -13.19 -6.22 -18.00
N SER A 107 -13.10 -5.74 -16.76
CA SER A 107 -12.83 -4.32 -16.44
C SER A 107 -11.34 -3.95 -16.52
N GLY A 108 -10.45 -4.92 -16.74
CA GLY A 108 -9.00 -4.70 -16.84
C GLY A 108 -8.22 -4.80 -15.53
N HIS A 109 -8.77 -5.41 -14.48
CA HIS A 109 -7.96 -5.79 -13.30
C HIS A 109 -7.11 -7.01 -13.64
N THR A 110 -5.88 -7.06 -13.13
CA THR A 110 -4.98 -8.19 -13.38
C THR A 110 -4.35 -8.75 -12.11
N ILE A 111 -4.10 -10.05 -12.15
CA ILE A 111 -3.12 -10.73 -11.30
C ILE A 111 -2.09 -11.36 -12.24
N GLU A 112 -0.82 -11.03 -12.07
CA GLU A 112 0.29 -11.51 -12.88
C GLU A 112 1.26 -12.30 -12.00
N LEU A 113 1.65 -13.48 -12.49
CA LEU A 113 2.70 -14.33 -11.94
C LEU A 113 3.73 -14.55 -13.03
N ASN A 114 4.85 -13.85 -12.94
CA ASN A 114 5.91 -13.89 -13.93
C ASN A 114 7.06 -14.76 -13.40
N ASP A 115 7.40 -15.80 -14.16
CA ASP A 115 8.44 -16.78 -13.84
C ASP A 115 9.73 -16.58 -14.67
N THR A 116 9.90 -15.40 -15.30
CA THR A 116 11.10 -15.12 -16.10
C THR A 116 12.34 -15.18 -15.20
N ASP A 117 13.37 -15.93 -15.62
CA ASP A 117 14.62 -16.07 -14.87
C ASP A 117 15.28 -14.70 -14.63
N GLY A 118 15.68 -14.42 -13.38
CA GLY A 118 16.21 -13.13 -12.95
C GLY A 118 15.23 -11.94 -13.06
N GLY A 119 13.94 -12.19 -13.30
CA GLY A 119 12.90 -11.17 -13.43
C GLY A 119 11.54 -11.63 -12.91
N ALA A 120 11.55 -12.63 -12.03
CA ALA A 120 10.33 -13.18 -11.44
C ALA A 120 9.60 -12.10 -10.66
N LYS A 121 8.27 -12.03 -10.78
CA LYS A 121 7.47 -11.03 -10.05
C LYS A 121 6.03 -11.47 -9.87
N VAL A 122 5.43 -10.97 -8.80
CA VAL A 122 3.99 -11.10 -8.55
C VAL A 122 3.39 -9.71 -8.57
N VAL A 123 2.30 -9.49 -9.32
CA VAL A 123 1.62 -8.19 -9.40
C VAL A 123 0.12 -8.37 -9.28
N ILE A 124 -0.53 -7.59 -8.42
CA ILE A 124 -1.98 -7.39 -8.39
C ILE A 124 -2.24 -5.94 -8.78
N ARG A 125 -2.91 -5.71 -9.91
CA ARG A 125 -3.11 -4.38 -10.48
C ARG A 125 -4.58 -4.04 -10.70
N HIS A 126 -4.96 -2.87 -10.21
CA HIS A 126 -6.23 -2.24 -10.54
C HIS A 126 -6.18 -1.64 -11.96
N LYS A 127 -7.33 -1.55 -12.65
CA LYS A 127 -7.42 -1.01 -14.02
C LYS A 127 -6.89 0.42 -14.16
N ASP A 128 -6.89 1.17 -13.06
CA ASP A 128 -6.41 2.56 -12.98
C ASP A 128 -4.98 2.65 -12.41
N ASN A 129 -4.18 1.57 -12.50
CA ASN A 129 -2.76 1.51 -12.13
C ASN A 129 -2.40 1.65 -10.64
N SER A 130 -3.34 1.55 -9.70
CA SER A 130 -2.97 1.17 -8.32
C SER A 130 -2.50 -0.29 -8.31
N PHE A 131 -1.48 -0.63 -7.54
CA PHE A 131 -0.94 -2.00 -7.52
C PHE A 131 -0.28 -2.40 -6.21
N LEU A 132 -0.17 -3.72 -6.04
CA LEU A 132 0.77 -4.38 -5.13
C LEU A 132 1.71 -5.22 -6.00
N ALA A 133 3.01 -5.12 -5.81
CA ALA A 133 3.98 -5.93 -6.51
C ALA A 133 5.07 -6.47 -5.58
N ILE A 134 5.57 -7.66 -5.91
CA ILE A 134 6.72 -8.31 -5.31
C ILE A 134 7.72 -8.56 -6.43
N ASP A 135 8.95 -8.07 -6.27
CA ASP A 135 10.03 -8.29 -7.26
C ASP A 135 10.79 -9.60 -7.04
N ASP A 136 11.77 -9.88 -7.90
CA ASP A 136 12.56 -11.11 -7.94
C ASP A 136 13.41 -11.31 -6.67
N LYS A 137 13.64 -10.23 -5.93
CA LYS A 137 14.41 -10.22 -4.68
C LYS A 137 13.53 -10.25 -3.45
N GLY A 138 12.21 -10.22 -3.63
CA GLY A 138 11.22 -10.23 -2.55
C GLY A 138 10.91 -8.86 -1.97
N SER A 139 11.36 -7.76 -2.60
CA SER A 139 10.93 -6.43 -2.20
C SER A 139 9.45 -6.23 -2.54
N VAL A 140 8.72 -5.57 -1.66
CA VAL A 140 7.27 -5.35 -1.80
C VAL A 140 7.00 -3.87 -2.01
N VAL A 141 6.18 -3.55 -3.00
CA VAL A 141 5.68 -2.20 -3.24
C VAL A 141 4.16 -2.20 -3.29
N VAL A 142 3.55 -1.23 -2.62
CA VAL A 142 2.12 -0.93 -2.72
C VAL A 142 1.98 0.52 -3.12
N SER A 143 1.31 0.79 -4.24
CA SER A 143 1.11 2.13 -4.76
C SER A 143 -0.35 2.39 -5.10
N ASN A 144 -0.85 3.56 -4.72
CA ASN A 144 -2.16 4.01 -5.17
C ASN A 144 -2.05 4.72 -6.53
N LYS A 145 -3.20 4.93 -7.19
CA LYS A 145 -3.32 5.63 -8.46
C LYS A 145 -2.63 7.01 -8.49
N SER A 146 -2.58 7.69 -7.35
CA SER A 146 -2.12 9.07 -7.27
C SER A 146 -0.64 9.22 -6.88
N GLY A 147 0.05 8.12 -6.56
CA GLY A 147 1.50 8.09 -6.34
C GLY A 147 1.95 7.91 -4.88
N SER A 148 1.04 7.82 -3.91
CA SER A 148 1.41 7.40 -2.55
C SER A 148 1.89 5.95 -2.57
N THR A 149 3.04 5.68 -1.97
CA THR A 149 3.74 4.40 -2.09
C THR A 149 4.27 3.93 -0.74
N LEU A 150 4.03 2.65 -0.40
CA LEU A 150 4.73 1.90 0.63
C LEU A 150 5.74 0.99 -0.04
N TYR A 151 6.98 0.98 0.41
CA TYR A 151 8.05 0.15 -0.12
C TYR A 151 8.78 -0.58 1.01
N LEU A 152 8.88 -1.90 0.88
CA LEU A 152 9.66 -2.78 1.75
C LEU A 152 10.80 -3.36 0.90
N ASN A 153 12.01 -2.88 1.13
CA ASN A 153 13.19 -3.22 0.34
C ASN A 153 13.91 -4.42 0.95
N ALA A 154 13.85 -5.57 0.28
CA ALA A 154 14.49 -6.79 0.75
C ALA A 154 16.03 -6.73 0.65
N ASP A 155 16.56 -6.05 -0.37
CA ASP A 155 18.02 -5.95 -0.60
C ASP A 155 18.74 -5.19 0.50
N LYS A 156 18.10 -4.12 1.00
CA LYS A 156 18.71 -3.21 1.97
C LYS A 156 18.12 -3.33 3.37
N GLY A 157 17.05 -4.10 3.55
CA GLY A 157 16.31 -4.16 4.82
C GLY A 157 15.66 -2.82 5.19
N GLU A 158 15.29 -2.01 4.19
CA GLU A 158 14.69 -0.69 4.39
C GLU A 158 13.17 -0.77 4.25
N ALA A 159 12.46 0.12 4.94
CA ALA A 159 11.02 0.29 4.76
C ALA A 159 10.67 1.78 4.70
N SER A 160 9.85 2.18 3.74
CA SER A 160 9.44 3.57 3.57
C SER A 160 7.99 3.73 3.14
N LEU A 161 7.37 4.82 3.59
CA LEU A 161 6.09 5.31 3.12
C LEU A 161 6.31 6.72 2.58
N MET A 162 5.91 6.97 1.34
CA MET A 162 5.89 8.28 0.72
C MET A 162 4.46 8.63 0.32
N SER A 163 3.95 9.76 0.77
CA SER A 163 2.65 10.26 0.32
C SER A 163 2.79 11.04 -0.99
N GLU A 164 1.71 11.09 -1.78
CA GLU A 164 1.63 11.92 -2.99
C GLU A 164 1.89 13.41 -2.73
N GLN A 165 1.68 13.89 -1.50
CA GLN A 165 1.95 15.28 -1.09
C GLN A 165 3.42 15.52 -0.69
N GLY A 166 4.28 14.49 -0.74
CA GLY A 166 5.71 14.61 -0.43
C GLY A 166 6.08 14.41 1.04
N HIS A 167 5.20 13.83 1.86
CA HIS A 167 5.55 13.41 3.22
C HIS A 167 6.23 12.04 3.19
N VAL A 168 7.22 11.82 4.04
CA VAL A 168 8.04 10.60 4.06
C VAL A 168 8.15 10.06 5.49
N LEU A 169 7.97 8.75 5.62
CA LEU A 169 8.46 7.96 6.74
C LEU A 169 9.47 6.95 6.18
N ALA A 170 10.67 6.90 6.73
CA ALA A 170 11.72 5.98 6.29
C ALA A 170 12.38 5.31 7.49
N MET A 171 12.70 4.02 7.35
CA MET A 171 13.35 3.20 8.36
C MET A 171 14.45 2.39 7.67
N ASN A 172 15.66 2.45 8.21
CA ASN A 172 16.84 1.75 7.69
C ASN A 172 17.77 1.32 8.84
N ALA A 173 18.97 0.86 8.51
CA ALA A 173 19.96 0.43 9.50
C ALA A 173 20.46 1.55 10.42
N ASP A 174 20.41 2.81 9.97
CA ASP A 174 20.89 3.97 10.72
C ASP A 174 19.82 4.50 11.69
N GLY A 175 18.54 4.41 11.32
CA GLY A 175 17.47 4.93 12.16
C GLY A 175 16.09 5.02 11.51
N VAL A 176 15.26 5.90 12.09
CA VAL A 176 13.89 6.19 11.65
C VAL A 176 13.73 7.68 11.41
N VAL A 177 13.23 8.07 10.25
CA VAL A 177 12.99 9.46 9.87
C VAL A 177 11.53 9.67 9.48
N LEU A 178 10.88 10.64 10.10
CA LEU A 178 9.61 11.22 9.63
C LEU A 178 9.89 12.63 9.13
N MET A 179 9.51 12.93 7.89
CA MET A 179 9.76 14.21 7.24
C MET A 179 8.50 14.70 6.53
N ASN A 180 8.17 15.98 6.68
CA ASN A 180 7.13 16.60 5.89
C ASN A 180 7.69 17.16 4.57
N LYS A 181 6.80 17.49 3.63
CA LYS A 181 7.18 18.08 2.34
C LYS A 181 7.98 19.39 2.42
N ASP A 182 7.89 20.09 3.56
CA ASP A 182 8.50 21.40 3.79
C ASP A 182 9.87 21.29 4.49
N GLY A 183 10.35 20.07 4.75
CA GLY A 183 11.66 19.81 5.34
C GLY A 183 11.71 19.75 6.87
N ALA A 184 10.59 19.94 7.55
CA ALA A 184 10.52 19.67 8.99
C ALA A 184 10.60 18.16 9.23
N SER A 185 11.44 17.74 10.18
CA SER A 185 11.74 16.33 10.41
C SER A 185 11.88 15.94 11.89
N LEU A 186 11.62 14.66 12.14
CA LEU A 186 11.89 13.94 13.37
C LEU A 186 12.77 12.74 13.01
N ASP A 187 14.01 12.73 13.50
CA ASP A 187 15.02 11.71 13.21
C ASP A 187 15.42 10.99 14.50
N LEU A 188 15.27 9.67 14.52
CA LEU A 188 15.69 8.79 15.59
C LEU A 188 16.89 7.99 15.11
N THR A 189 18.08 8.38 15.55
CA THR A 189 19.35 7.74 15.21
C THR A 189 20.06 7.34 16.50
N GLY A 190 20.33 6.05 16.69
CA GLY A 190 20.89 5.53 17.94
C GLY A 190 20.01 5.83 19.15
N ASP A 191 20.55 6.52 20.16
CA ASP A 191 19.86 6.97 21.37
C ASP A 191 19.36 8.43 21.28
N THR A 192 19.49 9.06 20.10
CA THR A 192 19.22 10.47 19.90
C THR A 192 17.94 10.69 19.11
N VAL A 193 17.10 11.61 19.59
CA VAL A 193 15.95 12.16 18.86
C VAL A 193 16.30 13.58 18.42
N ARG A 194 16.36 13.83 17.10
CA ARG A 194 16.59 15.15 16.52
C ARG A 194 15.31 15.68 15.89
N ILE A 195 14.86 16.85 16.34
CA ILE A 195 13.73 17.57 15.74
C ILE A 195 14.29 18.76 14.96
N THR A 196 14.04 18.81 13.66
CA THR A 196 14.44 19.93 12.78
C THR A 196 13.19 20.64 12.29
N ALA A 197 12.99 21.89 12.68
CA ALA A 197 11.87 22.72 12.22
C ALA A 197 12.20 24.21 12.42
N ALA A 198 11.53 25.09 11.68
CA ALA A 198 11.64 26.53 11.89
C ALA A 198 11.10 26.95 13.26
N ASN A 199 10.02 26.31 13.72
CA ASN A 199 9.41 26.51 15.03
C ASN A 199 9.00 25.15 15.60
N ILE A 200 9.23 24.94 16.90
CA ILE A 200 8.73 23.78 17.65
C ILE A 200 7.73 24.31 18.68
N LEU A 201 6.44 24.07 18.44
CA LEU A 201 5.35 24.45 19.35
C LEU A 201 4.96 23.27 20.23
N LEU A 202 5.09 23.41 21.55
CA LEU A 202 4.71 22.41 22.55
C LEU A 202 3.63 23.00 23.45
N GLU A 203 2.37 22.62 23.23
CA GLU A 203 1.24 23.09 24.03
C GLU A 203 0.86 22.06 25.09
N GLY A 204 0.84 22.48 26.35
CA GLY A 204 0.43 21.65 27.48
C GLY A 204 0.45 22.44 28.77
N THR A 205 -0.32 22.00 29.76
CA THR A 205 -0.30 22.59 31.12
C THR A 205 1.06 22.40 31.81
N THR A 206 1.86 21.44 31.36
CA THR A 206 3.20 21.15 31.86
C THR A 206 4.03 20.45 30.77
N VAL A 207 5.27 20.88 30.58
CA VAL A 207 6.28 20.21 29.75
C VAL A 207 7.44 19.78 30.66
N SER A 208 7.70 18.47 30.73
CA SER A 208 8.81 17.93 31.52
C SER A 208 10.03 17.71 30.63
N VAL A 209 11.16 18.28 31.03
CA VAL A 209 12.45 18.16 30.34
C VAL A 209 13.43 17.54 31.33
N GLY A 210 14.11 16.45 30.92
CA GLY A 210 14.99 15.69 31.81
C GLY A 210 16.12 16.54 32.40
N SER A 211 16.69 16.09 33.53
CA SER A 211 17.73 16.83 34.27
C SER A 211 18.97 17.19 33.43
N GLY A 212 19.30 16.40 32.41
CA GLY A 212 20.39 16.69 31.47
C GLY A 212 20.09 17.81 30.46
N ALA A 213 18.82 18.17 30.27
CA ALA A 213 18.39 19.20 29.32
C ALA A 213 17.97 20.51 30.01
N SER A 214 17.74 20.52 31.33
CA SER A 214 17.39 21.74 32.07
C SER A 214 18.51 22.80 32.12
N GLU A 215 19.79 22.40 32.08
CA GLU A 215 20.93 23.34 32.09
C GLU A 215 21.09 24.17 30.80
N PRO A 216 20.95 23.59 29.58
CA PRO A 216 21.02 24.35 28.33
C PRO A 216 19.70 24.99 27.88
N THR A 217 18.54 24.57 28.42
CA THR A 217 17.22 25.12 28.03
C THR A 217 16.98 26.48 28.66
N LEU A 218 17.37 26.65 29.92
CA LEU A 218 17.52 27.96 30.53
C LEU A 218 18.93 28.42 30.16
N LEU A 219 19.14 29.70 29.85
CA LEU A 219 20.48 30.28 29.70
C LEU A 219 21.29 30.20 31.01
N ALA A 220 21.00 29.30 31.96
CA ALA A 220 21.39 29.30 33.36
C ALA A 220 22.88 29.61 33.57
N LYS A 221 23.81 29.04 32.79
CA LYS A 221 25.25 29.36 32.90
C LYS A 221 25.61 30.73 32.34
N GLN A 222 25.03 31.14 31.21
CA GLN A 222 25.27 32.46 30.61
C GLN A 222 24.57 33.57 31.39
N PHE A 223 23.36 33.31 31.89
CA PHE A 223 22.63 34.15 32.82
C PHE A 223 23.36 34.25 34.16
N ASP A 224 23.91 33.16 34.73
CA ASP A 224 24.70 33.23 35.97
C ASP A 224 25.94 34.12 35.83
N ILE A 225 26.63 34.07 34.69
CA ILE A 225 27.76 34.97 34.40
C ILE A 225 27.29 36.42 34.31
N LEU A 226 26.23 36.71 33.55
CA LEU A 226 25.67 38.06 33.42
C LEU A 226 25.11 38.56 34.77
N TRP A 227 24.50 37.67 35.55
CA TRP A 227 23.93 37.94 36.85
C TRP A 227 25.01 38.25 37.88
N LYS A 228 26.11 37.49 37.90
CA LYS A 228 27.30 37.81 38.72
C LYS A 228 27.90 39.15 38.31
N GLN A 229 28.06 39.41 37.02
CA GLN A 229 28.60 40.69 36.56
C GLN A 229 27.69 41.87 36.92
N PHE A 230 26.37 41.69 36.86
CA PHE A 230 25.40 42.67 37.35
C PHE A 230 25.41 42.80 38.88
N MET A 231 25.55 41.73 39.65
CA MET A 231 25.60 41.83 41.10
C MET A 231 26.88 42.49 41.62
N PHE A 232 27.98 42.32 40.89
CA PHE A 232 29.30 42.81 41.30
C PHE A 232 29.78 44.03 40.50
N HIS A 233 28.94 44.64 39.67
CA HIS A 233 29.32 45.88 39.00
C HIS A 233 29.38 47.04 40.01
N THR A 234 30.27 47.98 39.74
CA THR A 234 30.46 49.20 40.51
C THR A 234 30.39 50.40 39.58
N HIS A 235 29.73 51.48 40.01
CA HIS A 235 29.76 52.74 39.27
C HIS A 235 30.99 53.56 39.67
N PRO A 236 31.82 54.02 38.71
CA PRO A 236 32.87 54.98 38.99
C PRO A 236 32.27 56.38 39.19
N SER A 237 32.62 57.03 40.29
CA SER A 237 32.29 58.44 40.56
C SER A 237 33.57 59.28 40.56
N ALA A 238 33.44 60.60 40.50
CA ALA A 238 34.56 61.53 40.46
C ALA A 238 35.50 61.47 41.71
N MET A 239 35.10 60.80 42.80
CA MET A 239 35.86 60.69 44.05
C MET A 239 36.37 59.27 44.35
N GLY A 240 36.38 58.38 43.36
CA GLY A 240 36.75 56.96 43.51
C GLY A 240 35.54 56.02 43.43
N PRO A 241 35.77 54.68 43.46
CA PRO A 241 34.68 53.71 43.35
C PRO A 241 33.73 53.86 44.54
N THR A 242 32.46 54.19 44.28
CA THR A 242 31.41 53.99 45.28
C THR A 242 31.17 52.49 45.37
N GLY A 243 31.15 51.96 46.59
CA GLY A 243 31.24 50.51 46.86
C GLY A 243 30.25 49.63 46.10
N PRO A 244 30.48 48.31 46.05
CA PRO A 244 29.53 47.38 45.44
C PRO A 244 28.15 47.58 46.06
N ALA A 245 27.09 47.39 45.27
CA ALA A 245 25.75 47.34 45.82
C ALA A 245 25.75 46.35 47.00
N THR A 246 25.12 46.73 48.12
CA THR A 246 24.98 45.87 49.30
C THR A 246 24.56 44.46 48.87
N PRO A 247 25.22 43.37 49.34
CA PRO A 247 24.84 42.03 48.95
C PRO A 247 23.33 41.85 49.23
N PRO A 248 22.50 41.52 48.24
CA PRO A 248 21.14 41.09 48.53
C PRO A 248 21.24 39.81 49.36
N ALA A 249 20.17 39.52 50.13
CA ALA A 249 20.09 38.34 50.99
C ALA A 249 20.60 37.06 50.31
N MET A 250 21.25 36.18 51.08
CA MET A 250 21.74 34.88 50.61
C MET A 250 20.67 34.18 49.77
N LEU A 251 21.06 33.76 48.56
CA LEU A 251 20.27 32.83 47.76
C LEU A 251 19.99 31.60 48.62
N VAL A 252 18.72 31.41 48.95
CA VAL A 252 18.18 30.13 49.43
C VAL A 252 18.67 29.06 48.44
N PRO A 253 19.18 27.89 48.90
CA PRO A 253 19.68 26.86 48.00
C PRO A 253 18.68 26.63 46.88
N GLN A 254 19.16 26.51 45.64
CA GLN A 254 18.30 26.20 44.50
C GLN A 254 17.42 25.01 44.89
N GLN A 255 16.13 25.27 45.14
CA GLN A 255 15.14 24.26 44.91
C GLN A 255 15.27 23.97 43.42
N HIS A 256 15.95 22.88 43.10
CA HIS A 256 15.77 22.25 41.82
C HIS A 256 14.26 22.14 41.66
N PHE A 257 13.67 22.96 40.78
CA PHE A 257 12.30 22.79 40.35
C PHE A 257 12.29 21.52 39.48
N SER A 258 12.47 20.38 40.13
CA SER A 258 12.16 19.05 39.59
C SER A 258 10.66 18.93 39.30
N ALA A 259 9.86 19.84 39.87
CA ALA A 259 8.52 20.13 39.39
C ALA A 259 8.64 21.15 38.25
N SER A 260 8.58 20.63 37.03
CA SER A 260 7.93 21.27 35.87
C SER A 260 7.80 22.79 35.95
N VAL A 261 8.63 23.51 35.19
CA VAL A 261 8.48 24.95 34.98
C VAL A 261 7.09 25.20 34.41
N LEU A 262 6.23 25.81 35.22
CA LEU A 262 4.87 26.20 34.87
C LEU A 262 4.97 27.56 34.21
N VAL A 263 5.03 27.58 32.88
CA VAL A 263 4.94 28.82 32.09
C VAL A 263 3.46 29.20 32.04
N LYS A 264 3.10 30.34 32.62
CA LYS A 264 1.77 30.96 32.46
C LYS A 264 1.68 31.68 31.13
#